data_AF-A0AAX3SWG3-F1
#
_entry.id   AF-A0AAX3SWG3-F1
#
_cell.length_a   1.000
_cell.length_b   1.000
_cell.length_c   1.000
_cell.angle_alpha   90.00
_cell.angle_beta   90.00
_cell.angle_gamma   90.00
#
_symmetry.space_group_name_H-M   'P 1'
#
loop_
_entity.id
_entity.type
_entity.pdbx_description
1 polymer ?
#
loop_
_entity_poly.entity_id
_entity_poly.type
_entity_poly.pdbx_seq_one_letter_code
_entity_poly.pdbx_strand_id
1 'polypeptide(L)'
;MIKIKETMLPKYLNISPIEANKIEMAILFLLNSAFQNKKKIYKMHVFKFLSFLEWKAAKEFSGHFFILNFVALKWGPVPYKISKFINENGTFQFFTYSVLKKEKDNDLNKILFSFKNLSPTYFEDYFNWKYFSDKEKELLYKTTEWILSFKTTKRIK
;
A
#
# COMPACT_ATOMS: atom_id res chain seq x y z
N MET A 1 8.25 21.76 8.50
CA MET A 1 7.84 20.66 9.41
C MET A 1 6.49 20.14 8.92
N ILE A 2 6.41 18.92 8.38
CA ILE A 2 5.15 18.36 7.88
C ILE A 2 4.24 18.14 9.10
N LYS A 3 3.13 18.85 9.18
CA LYS A 3 2.13 18.69 10.23
C LYS A 3 1.44 17.35 10.02
N ILE A 4 1.85 16.32 10.77
CA ILE A 4 1.24 14.99 10.74
C ILE A 4 -0.20 15.15 11.24
N LYS A 5 -1.19 15.07 10.34
CA LYS A 5 -2.58 14.84 10.77
C LYS A 5 -2.61 13.44 11.36
N GLU A 6 -3.11 13.29 12.60
CA GLU A 6 -3.31 11.97 13.19
C GLU A 6 -4.20 11.14 12.25
N THR A 7 -3.61 10.14 11.59
CA THR A 7 -4.39 9.05 11.03
C THR A 7 -4.77 8.12 12.16
N MET A 8 -5.88 7.42 12.03
CA MET A 8 -6.25 6.37 12.98
C MET A 8 -5.42 5.10 12.76
N LEU A 9 -4.57 5.05 11.72
CA LEU A 9 -3.81 3.85 11.33
C LEU A 9 -2.87 3.32 12.44
N PRO A 10 -2.03 4.14 13.11
CA PRO A 10 -1.19 3.65 14.21
C PRO A 10 -2.02 3.07 15.35
N LYS A 11 -3.08 3.79 15.76
CA LYS A 11 -4.02 3.35 16.81
C LYS A 11 -4.72 2.04 16.41
N TYR A 12 -5.14 1.92 15.16
CA TYR A 12 -5.87 0.77 14.64
C TYR A 12 -4.98 -0.47 14.51
N LEU A 13 -3.74 -0.29 14.06
CA LEU A 13 -2.77 -1.38 13.92
C LEU A 13 -2.13 -1.76 15.26
N ASN A 14 -2.22 -0.89 16.27
CA ASN A 14 -1.50 -0.97 17.55
C ASN A 14 0.03 -1.01 17.33
N ILE A 15 0.53 -0.03 16.57
CA ILE A 15 1.96 0.14 16.23
C ILE A 15 2.38 1.60 16.44
N SER A 16 3.68 1.87 16.40
CA SER A 16 4.18 3.23 16.52
C SER A 16 3.78 4.10 15.30
N PRO A 17 3.67 5.44 15.47
CA PRO A 17 3.44 6.34 14.35
C PRO A 17 4.51 6.23 13.24
N ILE A 18 5.75 5.91 13.61
CA ILE A 18 6.86 5.74 12.67
C ILE A 18 6.64 4.51 11.77
N GLU A 19 6.23 3.38 12.34
CA GLU A 19 5.93 2.16 11.58
C GLU A 19 4.70 2.34 10.68
N ALA A 20 3.65 3.00 11.18
CA ALA A 20 2.48 3.33 10.37
C ALA A 20 2.86 4.23 9.18
N ASN A 21 3.71 5.24 9.40
CA ASN A 21 4.21 6.10 8.33
C ASN A 21 5.05 5.30 7.33
N LYS A 22 5.90 4.36 7.78
CA LYS A 22 6.66 3.49 6.88
C LYS A 22 5.75 2.67 5.96
N ILE A 23 4.66 2.11 6.48
CA ILE A 23 3.65 1.41 5.68
C ILE A 23 3.04 2.36 4.65
N GLU A 24 2.60 3.55 5.06
CA GLU A 24 2.02 4.51 4.14
C GLU A 24 3.04 4.97 3.08
N MET A 25 4.30 5.18 3.43
CA MET A 25 5.37 5.54 2.48
C MET A 25 5.58 4.44 1.44
N ALA A 26 5.56 3.18 1.86
CA ALA A 26 5.71 2.05 0.92
C ALA A 26 4.53 2.00 -0.08
N ILE A 27 3.31 2.22 0.41
CA ILE A 27 2.12 2.27 -0.47
C ILE A 27 2.16 3.50 -1.36
N LEU A 28 2.59 4.66 -0.84
CA LEU A 28 2.75 5.90 -1.60
C LEU A 28 3.75 5.71 -2.75
N PHE A 29 4.86 5.01 -2.50
CA PHE A 29 5.83 4.64 -3.52
C PHE A 29 5.20 3.78 -4.64
N LEU A 30 4.48 2.71 -4.27
CA LEU A 30 3.74 1.90 -5.24
C LEU A 30 2.77 2.73 -6.08
N LEU A 31 2.03 3.65 -5.46
CA LEU A 31 1.08 4.52 -6.15
C LEU A 31 1.79 5.48 -7.13
N ASN A 32 2.93 6.05 -6.74
CA ASN A 32 3.71 6.92 -7.61
C ASN A 32 4.25 6.16 -8.83
N SER A 33 4.87 5.00 -8.61
CA SER A 33 5.35 4.18 -9.72
C SER A 33 4.21 3.73 -10.63
N ALA A 34 3.04 3.39 -10.07
CA ALA A 34 1.86 3.06 -10.86
C ALA A 34 1.38 4.25 -11.71
N PHE A 35 1.35 5.45 -11.14
CA PHE A 35 0.97 6.68 -11.83
C PHE A 35 1.92 6.96 -13.02
N GLN A 36 3.24 6.93 -12.79
CA GLN A 36 4.26 7.08 -13.84
C GLN A 36 4.10 6.05 -14.96
N ASN A 37 3.67 4.83 -14.62
CA ASN A 37 3.42 3.74 -15.57
C ASN A 37 1.99 3.71 -16.12
N LYS A 38 1.16 4.72 -15.83
CA LYS A 38 -0.26 4.81 -16.23
C LYS A 38 -1.08 3.58 -15.83
N LYS A 39 -0.85 3.04 -14.63
CA LYS A 39 -1.48 1.82 -14.09
C LYS A 39 -2.40 2.13 -12.92
N LYS A 40 -3.51 1.38 -12.81
CA LYS A 40 -4.43 1.43 -11.67
C LYS A 40 -4.02 0.47 -10.56
N ILE A 41 -4.05 0.92 -9.31
CA ILE A 41 -3.77 0.12 -8.11
C ILE A 41 -5.06 -0.15 -7.34
N TYR A 42 -5.38 -1.43 -7.17
CA TYR A 42 -6.54 -1.87 -6.40
C TYR A 42 -6.11 -2.42 -5.05
N LYS A 43 -7.04 -2.55 -4.10
CA LYS A 43 -6.81 -3.12 -2.76
C LYS A 43 -6.01 -4.43 -2.78
N MET A 44 -6.33 -5.35 -3.70
CA MET A 44 -5.59 -6.61 -3.79
C MET A 44 -4.14 -6.44 -4.26
N HIS A 45 -3.82 -5.42 -5.07
CA HIS A 45 -2.43 -5.11 -5.41
C HIS A 45 -1.67 -4.62 -4.17
N VAL A 46 -2.28 -3.77 -3.35
CA VAL A 46 -1.70 -3.31 -2.07
C VAL A 46 -1.46 -4.49 -1.12
N PHE A 47 -2.42 -5.41 -0.97
CA PHE A 47 -2.25 -6.57 -0.09
C PHE A 47 -1.13 -7.50 -0.55
N LYS A 48 -1.06 -7.79 -1.84
CA LYS A 48 0.03 -8.59 -2.42
C LYS A 48 1.38 -7.90 -2.26
N PHE A 49 1.42 -6.59 -2.48
CA PHE A 49 2.62 -5.77 -2.29
C PHE A 49 3.16 -5.88 -0.86
N LEU A 50 2.33 -5.58 0.13
CA LEU A 50 2.71 -5.65 1.55
C LEU A 50 3.14 -7.07 1.97
N SER A 51 2.39 -8.08 1.52
CA SER A 51 2.71 -9.49 1.85
C SER A 51 4.03 -9.93 1.24
N PHE A 52 4.34 -9.47 0.03
CA PHE A 52 5.57 -9.84 -0.66
C PHE A 52 6.79 -9.14 -0.07
N LEU A 53 6.66 -7.85 0.31
CA LEU A 53 7.70 -7.14 1.06
C LEU A 53 8.03 -7.87 2.35
N GLU A 54 7.01 -8.23 3.14
CA GLU A 54 7.21 -8.94 4.40
C GLU A 54 7.87 -10.30 4.18
N TRP A 55 7.36 -11.10 3.24
CA TRP A 55 7.90 -12.42 2.93
C TRP A 55 9.35 -12.37 2.45
N LYS A 56 9.68 -11.40 1.58
CA LYS A 56 11.03 -11.23 1.08
C LYS A 56 11.99 -10.75 2.15
N ALA A 57 11.58 -9.81 3.00
CA ALA A 57 12.40 -9.39 4.13
C ALA A 57 12.69 -10.56 5.09
N ALA A 58 11.67 -11.38 5.38
CA ALA A 58 11.83 -12.58 6.21
C ALA A 58 12.80 -13.57 5.60
N LYS A 59 12.72 -13.78 4.28
CA LYS A 59 13.60 -14.71 3.56
C LYS A 59 15.03 -14.19 3.40
N GLU A 60 15.21 -12.93 3.05
CA GLU A 60 16.51 -12.38 2.64
C GLU A 60 17.31 -11.81 3.83
N PHE A 61 16.63 -11.35 4.88
CA PHE A 61 17.25 -10.67 6.01
C PHE A 61 16.98 -11.35 7.36
N SER A 62 16.22 -12.46 7.39
CA SER A 62 15.73 -13.09 8.64
C SER A 62 15.00 -12.10 9.56
N GLY A 63 14.31 -11.12 8.97
CA GLY A 63 13.65 -10.02 9.69
C GLY A 63 12.32 -9.61 9.07
N HIS A 64 11.69 -8.58 9.63
CA HIS A 64 10.40 -8.10 9.19
C HIS A 64 10.51 -6.79 8.43
N PHE A 65 9.63 -6.56 7.46
CA PHE A 65 9.54 -5.25 6.81
C PHE A 65 8.66 -4.31 7.65
N PHE A 66 7.51 -4.81 8.11
CA PHE A 66 6.49 -4.04 8.83
C PHE A 66 5.98 -4.70 10.12
N ILE A 67 6.25 -6.00 10.36
CA ILE A 67 5.71 -6.75 11.53
C ILE A 67 4.17 -6.74 11.53
N LEU A 68 3.57 -7.00 10.36
CA LEU A 68 2.11 -7.05 10.21
C LEU A 68 1.59 -8.49 10.38
N ASN A 69 0.36 -8.61 10.91
CA ASN A 69 -0.34 -9.89 10.95
C ASN A 69 -1.02 -10.19 9.61
N PHE A 70 -0.73 -11.35 9.05
CA PHE A 70 -1.31 -11.82 7.78
C PHE A 70 -2.20 -13.04 8.00
N VAL A 71 -3.30 -13.11 7.26
CA VAL A 71 -4.18 -14.28 7.20
C VAL A 71 -4.17 -14.86 5.80
N ALA A 72 -4.14 -16.19 5.70
CA ALA A 72 -4.21 -16.88 4.41
C ALA A 72 -5.67 -16.94 3.92
N LEU A 73 -5.93 -16.40 2.73
CA LEU A 73 -7.22 -16.47 2.05
C LEU A 73 -7.06 -17.12 0.67
N LYS A 74 -8.17 -17.43 -0.01
CA LYS A 74 -8.19 -18.06 -1.35
C LYS A 74 -7.33 -17.32 -2.39
N TRP A 75 -7.17 -16.01 -2.25
CA TRP A 75 -6.39 -15.15 -3.16
C TRP A 75 -4.98 -14.81 -2.64
N GLY A 76 -4.52 -15.51 -1.60
CA GLY A 76 -3.21 -15.32 -0.98
C GLY A 76 -3.27 -14.64 0.38
N PRO A 77 -2.11 -14.35 0.97
CA PRO A 77 -2.00 -13.66 2.26
C PRO A 77 -2.58 -12.25 2.19
N VAL A 78 -3.29 -11.86 3.25
CA VAL A 78 -3.90 -10.54 3.40
C VAL A 78 -3.49 -9.94 4.74
N PRO A 79 -3.02 -8.68 4.78
CA PRO A 79 -2.74 -7.98 6.04
C PRO A 79 -4.07 -7.67 6.75
N TYR A 80 -4.46 -8.53 7.69
CA TYR A 80 -5.83 -8.59 8.21
C TYR A 80 -6.31 -7.26 8.78
N LYS A 81 -5.50 -6.64 9.65
CA LYS A 81 -5.86 -5.36 10.28
C LYS A 81 -5.97 -4.22 9.26
N ILE A 82 -5.10 -4.17 8.25
CA ILE A 82 -5.21 -3.16 7.18
C ILE A 82 -6.48 -3.41 6.35
N SER A 83 -6.82 -4.67 6.07
CA SER A 83 -8.06 -4.99 5.37
C SER A 83 -9.29 -4.57 6.16
N LYS A 84 -9.29 -4.80 7.48
CA LYS A 84 -10.38 -4.39 8.36
C LYS A 84 -10.51 -2.86 8.41
N PHE A 85 -9.38 -2.16 8.55
CA PHE A 85 -9.32 -0.69 8.50
C PHE A 85 -9.94 -0.11 7.23
N ILE A 86 -9.63 -0.67 6.06
CA ILE A 86 -10.20 -0.23 4.77
C ILE A 86 -11.71 -0.50 4.70
N ASN A 87 -12.15 -1.68 5.17
CA ASN A 87 -13.57 -2.05 5.12
C ASN A 87 -14.43 -1.21 6.08
N GLU A 88 -13.82 -0.65 7.14
CA GLU A 88 -14.46 0.25 8.12
C GLU A 88 -14.31 1.74 7.74
N ASN A 89 -14.00 2.05 6.47
CA ASN A 89 -13.80 3.41 5.95
C ASN A 89 -12.65 4.18 6.62
N GLY A 90 -11.59 3.49 7.02
CA GLY A 90 -10.37 4.10 7.57
C GLY A 90 -9.70 5.07 6.61
N THR A 91 -9.06 6.12 7.15
CA THR A 91 -8.40 7.18 6.38
C THR A 91 -6.87 7.09 6.46
N PHE A 92 -6.21 7.21 5.31
CA PHE A 92 -4.75 7.29 5.21
C PHE A 92 -4.32 8.76 5.17
N GLN A 93 -3.06 9.06 5.48
CA GLN A 93 -2.51 10.41 5.46
C GLN A 93 -2.27 10.88 4.03
N PHE A 94 -1.63 10.03 3.22
CA PHE A 94 -1.04 10.45 1.94
C PHE A 94 -1.89 10.12 0.70
N PHE A 95 -2.79 9.16 0.83
CA PHE A 95 -3.63 8.70 -0.28
C PHE A 95 -5.06 8.45 0.19
N THR A 96 -5.92 8.11 -0.76
CA THR A 96 -7.31 7.77 -0.54
C THR A 96 -7.69 6.53 -1.34
N TYR A 97 -8.90 6.03 -1.14
CA TYR A 97 -9.47 4.98 -1.96
C TYR A 97 -10.96 5.19 -2.18
N SER A 98 -11.47 4.65 -3.28
CA SER A 98 -12.89 4.67 -3.63
C SER A 98 -13.40 3.26 -3.89
N VAL A 99 -14.61 2.99 -3.43
CA VAL A 99 -15.34 1.77 -3.77
C VAL A 99 -15.96 1.96 -5.15
N LEU A 100 -15.55 1.16 -6.12
CA LEU A 100 -16.11 1.17 -7.47
C LEU A 100 -17.45 0.44 -7.46
N LYS A 101 -18.42 0.96 -8.22
CA LYS A 101 -19.71 0.30 -8.44
C LYS A 101 -19.48 -1.10 -8.99
N LYS A 102 -20.23 -2.06 -8.45
CA LYS A 102 -20.26 -3.43 -8.95
C LYS A 102 -20.86 -3.45 -10.35
N GLU A 103 -20.34 -4.33 -11.21
CA GLU A 103 -20.94 -4.58 -12.53
C GLU A 103 -22.10 -5.59 -12.41
N LYS A 104 -22.04 -6.50 -11.43
CA LYS A 104 -23.09 -7.48 -11.07
C LYS A 104 -23.25 -7.59 -9.55
N ASP A 105 -24.43 -7.96 -9.05
CA ASP A 105 -24.70 -8.05 -7.60
C ASP A 105 -23.75 -9.00 -6.85
N ASN A 106 -23.36 -10.10 -7.51
CA ASN A 106 -22.47 -11.11 -6.98
C ASN A 106 -20.97 -10.73 -7.01
N ASP A 107 -20.61 -9.58 -7.60
CA ASP A 107 -19.23 -9.15 -7.64
C ASP A 107 -18.77 -8.64 -6.28
N LEU A 108 -17.52 -8.95 -5.94
CA LEU A 108 -16.85 -8.30 -4.82
C LEU A 108 -16.55 -6.83 -5.16
N ASN A 109 -16.78 -5.95 -4.19
CA ASN A 109 -16.46 -4.53 -4.32
C ASN A 109 -15.00 -4.34 -4.71
N LYS A 110 -14.75 -3.69 -5.86
CA LYS A 110 -13.41 -3.29 -6.28
C LYS A 110 -13.07 -1.98 -5.59
N ILE A 111 -11.97 -1.95 -4.85
CA ILE A 111 -11.50 -0.74 -4.17
C ILE A 111 -10.27 -0.22 -4.90
N LEU A 112 -10.35 1.00 -5.44
CA LEU A 112 -9.29 1.67 -6.19
C LEU A 112 -8.56 2.65 -5.28
N PHE A 113 -7.23 2.57 -5.23
CA PHE A 113 -6.39 3.50 -4.49
C PHE A 113 -5.90 4.63 -5.42
N SER A 114 -5.82 5.83 -4.88
CA SER A 114 -5.34 7.02 -5.60
C SER A 114 -4.72 8.03 -4.63
N PHE A 115 -3.89 8.95 -5.15
CA PHE A 115 -3.48 10.11 -4.38
C PHE A 115 -4.71 10.93 -3.95
N LYS A 116 -4.61 11.63 -2.80
CA LYS A 116 -5.66 12.55 -2.35
C LYS A 116 -5.84 13.73 -3.32
N ASN A 117 -4.74 14.18 -3.92
CA ASN A 117 -4.71 15.19 -4.97
C ASN A 117 -4.01 14.63 -6.22
N LEU A 118 -4.48 14.99 -7.41
CA LEU A 118 -3.93 14.53 -8.70
C LEU A 118 -2.59 15.20 -9.08
N SER A 119 -1.98 15.99 -8.19
CA SER A 119 -0.75 16.73 -8.51
C SER A 119 0.50 15.82 -8.40
N PRO A 120 1.39 15.82 -9.41
CA PRO A 120 2.65 15.09 -9.36
C PRO A 120 3.60 15.56 -8.23
N THR A 121 3.40 16.76 -7.69
CA THR A 121 4.19 17.27 -6.55
C THR A 121 3.96 16.50 -5.25
N TYR A 122 2.84 15.77 -5.13
CA TYR A 122 2.48 15.09 -3.89
C TYR A 122 3.44 13.95 -3.53
N PHE A 123 4.09 13.30 -4.49
CA PHE A 123 5.10 12.31 -4.11
C PHE A 123 6.35 12.99 -3.55
N GLU A 124 6.87 13.98 -4.25
CA GLU A 124 8.12 14.68 -3.89
C GLU A 124 8.00 15.44 -2.57
N ASP A 125 6.86 16.06 -2.31
CA ASP A 125 6.61 16.89 -1.11
C ASP A 125 6.50 16.05 0.19
N TYR A 126 6.13 14.77 0.07
CA TYR A 126 5.74 13.95 1.22
C TYR A 126 6.55 12.67 1.39
N PHE A 127 7.11 12.11 0.33
CA PHE A 127 7.86 10.88 0.40
C PHE A 127 9.22 11.09 1.08
N ASN A 128 9.60 10.18 1.98
CA ASN A 128 10.85 10.29 2.72
C ASN A 128 11.60 8.95 2.77
N TRP A 129 12.75 8.90 2.09
CA TRP A 129 13.61 7.71 2.05
C TRP A 129 14.18 7.29 3.40
N LYS A 130 14.19 8.18 4.41
CA LYS A 130 14.74 7.87 5.75
C LYS A 130 13.97 6.78 6.50
N TYR A 131 12.77 6.43 6.05
CA TYR A 131 12.00 5.31 6.61
C TYR A 131 12.50 3.93 6.17
N PHE A 132 13.43 3.86 5.22
CA PHE A 132 13.91 2.61 4.63
C PHE A 132 15.44 2.53 4.66
N SER A 133 15.96 1.39 5.10
CA SER A 133 17.36 1.01 4.91
C SER A 133 17.66 0.71 3.44
N ASP A 134 18.93 0.67 3.03
CA ASP A 134 19.29 0.44 1.62
C ASP A 134 18.78 -0.89 1.08
N LYS A 135 18.83 -1.95 1.90
CA LYS A 135 18.26 -3.27 1.56
C LYS A 135 16.75 -3.21 1.36
N GLU A 136 16.04 -2.45 2.19
CA GLU A 136 14.59 -2.27 2.06
C GLU A 136 14.23 -1.44 0.84
N LYS A 137 15.05 -0.44 0.47
CA LYS A 137 14.85 0.33 -0.75
C LYS A 137 14.92 -0.58 -1.96
N GLU A 138 15.97 -1.41 -2.08
CA GLU A 138 16.11 -2.37 -3.18
C GLU A 138 14.89 -3.30 -3.29
N LEU A 139 14.44 -3.82 -2.14
CA LEU A 139 13.26 -4.68 -2.10
C LEU A 139 11.96 -3.94 -2.47
N LEU A 140 11.83 -2.67 -2.09
CA LEU A 140 10.71 -1.80 -2.44
C LEU A 140 10.61 -1.62 -3.96
N TYR A 141 11.73 -1.37 -4.64
CA TYR A 141 11.79 -1.27 -6.10
C TYR A 141 11.38 -2.59 -6.76
N LYS A 142 12.04 -3.71 -6.43
CA LYS A 142 11.76 -5.02 -7.04
C LYS A 142 10.30 -5.45 -6.86
N THR A 143 9.75 -5.24 -5.67
CA THR A 143 8.37 -5.64 -5.38
C THR A 143 7.37 -4.75 -6.10
N THR A 144 7.67 -3.46 -6.26
CA THR A 144 6.86 -2.53 -7.04
C THR A 144 6.81 -2.95 -8.50
N GLU A 145 7.96 -3.21 -9.12
CA GLU A 145 8.04 -3.70 -10.50
C GLU A 145 7.25 -4.99 -10.71
N TRP A 146 7.38 -5.94 -9.77
CA TRP A 146 6.63 -7.19 -9.81
C TRP A 146 5.12 -6.97 -9.76
N ILE A 147 4.61 -6.13 -8.85
CA ILE A 147 3.18 -5.81 -8.77
C ILE A 147 2.70 -5.12 -10.06
N LEU A 148 3.48 -4.21 -10.61
CA LEU A 148 3.14 -3.52 -11.86
C LEU A 148 3.21 -4.45 -13.07
N SER A 149 3.90 -5.59 -13.01
CA SER A 149 3.92 -6.58 -14.10
C SER A 149 2.60 -7.33 -14.27
N PHE A 150 1.70 -7.29 -13.28
CA PHE A 150 0.46 -8.06 -13.31
C PHE A 150 -0.50 -7.56 -14.39
N LYS A 151 -1.05 -8.48 -15.18
CA LYS A 151 -2.06 -8.17 -16.22
C LYS A 151 -3.30 -7.43 -15.68
N THR A 152 -3.58 -7.52 -14.38
CA THR A 152 -4.70 -6.86 -13.71
C THR A 152 -4.48 -5.36 -13.45
N THR A 153 -3.27 -4.82 -13.63
CA THR A 153 -3.05 -3.37 -13.66
C THR A 153 -3.47 -2.82 -15.03
N LYS A 154 -4.77 -2.51 -15.19
CA LYS A 154 -5.28 -1.89 -16.42
C LYS A 154 -4.64 -0.52 -16.63
N ARG A 155 -4.33 -0.18 -17.90
CA ARG A 155 -3.87 1.16 -18.28
C ARG A 155 -4.97 2.19 -17.98
N ILE A 156 -4.59 3.37 -17.51
CA ILE A 156 -5.45 4.54 -17.48
C ILE A 156 -5.70 4.90 -18.96
N LYS A 157 -6.98 4.89 -19.38
CA LYS A 157 -7.39 5.37 -20.69
C LYS A 157 -7.33 6.89 -20.70
#